data_AF-A0A849EJU0-F1
#
_entry.id   AF-A0A849EJU0-F1
#
_cell.length_a   1.000
_cell.length_b   1.000
_cell.length_c   1.000
_cell.angle_alpha   90.00
_cell.angle_beta   90.00
_cell.angle_gamma   90.00
#
_symmetry.space_group_name_H-M   'P 1'
#
loop_
_entity.id
_entity.type
_entity.pdbx_description
1 polymer ?
#
loop_
_entity_poly.entity_id
_entity_poly.type
_entity_poly.pdbx_seq_one_letter_code
_entity_poly.pdbx_strand_id
1 'polypeptide(L)'
;MKPIPNKIVLRPRFQLEQKADKGQLLGNFEKTKRPPYLIKRLDDHVFIKFNKQEVHFWSPQLQLEIVEKEEGGSTLYGLFGPNPTLWTFFMFLHFGVGTFFVIFGIWAYSSAALDKPYSWQLGIMGFLVILWFVLYAFGRAGKRKGKPQMEALYSFMEEILAKG
;
A
#
# COMPACT_ATOMS: atom_id res chain seq x y z
N MET A 1 21.14 -11.78 -11.19
CA MET A 1 19.74 -11.91 -10.73
C MET A 1 19.70 -12.81 -9.50
N LYS A 2 19.43 -12.27 -8.32
CA LYS A 2 18.97 -13.07 -7.17
C LYS A 2 17.46 -12.84 -7.05
N PRO A 3 16.62 -13.89 -7.12
CA PRO A 3 15.17 -13.72 -7.04
C PRO A 3 14.84 -13.15 -5.66
N ILE A 4 14.03 -12.09 -5.63
CA ILE A 4 13.47 -11.55 -4.40
C ILE A 4 12.74 -12.72 -3.73
N PRO A 5 13.12 -13.12 -2.49
CA PRO A 5 12.54 -14.28 -1.86
C PRO A 5 11.03 -14.07 -1.74
N ASN A 6 10.30 -15.00 -2.32
CA ASN A 6 8.84 -15.06 -2.36
C ASN A 6 8.28 -15.39 -0.97
N LYS A 7 8.57 -14.53 0.01
CA LYS A 7 7.77 -14.39 1.22
C LYS A 7 6.94 -13.15 1.01
N ILE A 8 5.67 -13.23 1.35
CA ILE A 8 4.71 -12.14 1.26
C ILE A 8 5.13 -11.07 2.29
N VAL A 9 6.18 -10.30 1.99
CA VAL A 9 6.60 -9.18 2.83
C VAL A 9 5.53 -8.11 2.65
N LEU A 10 4.86 -7.78 3.76
CA LEU A 10 3.79 -6.78 3.79
C LEU A 10 4.22 -5.41 3.24
N ARG A 11 5.52 -5.13 3.26
CA ARG A 11 6.16 -3.94 2.73
C ARG A 11 7.48 -4.34 2.04
N PRO A 12 7.48 -4.63 0.73
CA PRO A 12 8.69 -5.05 0.05
C PRO A 12 9.75 -3.96 0.17
N ARG A 13 10.91 -4.35 0.70
CA ARG A 13 12.09 -3.52 0.84
C ARG A 13 13.18 -4.10 -0.04
N PHE A 14 13.96 -3.22 -0.65
CA PHE A 14 15.17 -3.62 -1.35
C PHE A 14 16.31 -2.69 -0.97
N GLN A 15 17.52 -3.20 -1.09
CA GLN A 15 18.74 -2.45 -0.87
C GLN A 15 19.60 -2.63 -2.12
N LEU A 16 20.09 -1.51 -2.65
CA LEU A 16 21.00 -1.48 -3.80
C LEU A 16 22.25 -0.71 -3.40
N GLU A 17 23.40 -1.23 -3.77
CA GLU A 17 24.67 -0.54 -3.61
C GLU A 17 25.02 0.15 -4.91
N GLN A 18 25.38 1.42 -4.83
CA GLN A 18 25.81 2.21 -5.97
C GLN A 18 27.19 2.81 -5.74
N LYS A 19 27.97 2.87 -6.82
CA LYS A 19 29.30 3.50 -6.82
C LYS A 19 29.23 5.02 -6.94
N ALA A 20 28.10 5.54 -7.42
CA ALA A 20 27.87 6.97 -7.57
C ALA A 20 27.70 7.67 -6.21
N ASP A 21 28.09 8.95 -6.19
CA ASP A 21 27.97 9.82 -5.03
C ASP A 21 26.49 10.15 -4.74
N LYS A 22 26.17 10.33 -3.45
CA LYS A 22 24.82 10.64 -2.97
C LYS A 22 24.25 11.89 -3.62
N GLY A 23 25.06 12.96 -3.75
CA GLY A 23 24.63 14.21 -4.36
C GLY A 23 24.32 14.07 -5.85
N GLN A 24 25.10 13.26 -6.56
CA GLN A 24 24.87 12.97 -7.98
C GLN A 24 23.57 12.18 -8.19
N LEU A 25 23.35 11.15 -7.39
CA LEU A 25 22.13 10.34 -7.45
C LEU A 25 20.89 11.18 -7.16
N LEU A 26 20.89 11.95 -6.07
CA LEU A 26 19.78 12.82 -5.70
C LEU A 26 19.50 13.87 -6.80
N GLY A 27 20.55 14.46 -7.38
CA GLY A 27 20.44 15.39 -8.49
C GLY A 27 19.82 14.77 -9.76
N ASN A 28 20.16 13.52 -10.08
CA ASN A 28 19.60 12.81 -11.22
C ASN A 28 18.09 12.53 -11.04
N PHE A 29 17.66 12.15 -9.84
CA PHE A 29 16.24 11.99 -9.52
C PHE A 29 15.49 13.32 -9.60
N GLU A 30 16.07 14.42 -9.13
CA GLU A 30 15.44 15.74 -9.14
C GLU A 30 15.27 16.33 -10.55
N LYS A 31 16.28 16.14 -11.41
CA LYS A 31 16.26 16.62 -12.81
C LYS A 31 15.32 15.81 -13.70
N THR A 32 15.00 14.57 -13.32
CA THR A 32 14.16 13.69 -14.14
C THR A 32 12.68 13.98 -13.92
N LYS A 33 12.04 14.69 -14.86
CA LYS A 33 10.58 14.87 -14.89
C LYS A 33 10.00 14.13 -16.09
N ARG A 34 9.40 12.97 -15.85
CA ARG A 34 8.79 12.14 -16.90
C ARG A 34 7.36 11.75 -16.50
N PRO A 35 6.33 12.38 -17.09
CA PRO A 35 4.95 11.91 -16.92
C PRO A 35 4.84 10.43 -17.35
N PRO A 36 4.05 9.59 -16.65
CA PRO A 36 3.15 9.91 -15.54
C PRO A 36 3.80 9.88 -14.15
N TYR A 37 5.12 9.77 -14.03
CA TYR A 37 5.83 9.69 -12.76
C TYR A 37 6.09 11.07 -12.17
N LEU A 38 5.74 11.24 -10.90
CA LEU A 38 6.02 12.41 -10.08
C LEU A 38 7.09 12.05 -9.06
N ILE A 39 8.21 12.75 -9.14
CA ILE A 39 9.32 12.64 -8.19
C ILE A 39 9.24 13.81 -7.22
N LYS A 40 9.33 13.53 -5.92
CA LYS A 40 9.51 14.52 -4.86
C LYS A 40 10.70 14.13 -4.03
N ARG A 41 11.66 15.03 -3.90
CA ARG A 41 12.79 14.88 -2.98
C ARG A 41 12.51 15.62 -1.67
N LEU A 42 12.86 15.00 -0.56
CA LEU A 42 12.90 15.60 0.77
C LEU A 42 14.23 15.18 1.39
N ASP A 43 15.20 16.09 1.38
CA ASP A 43 16.57 15.83 1.83
C ASP A 43 17.19 14.61 1.13
N ASP A 44 17.37 13.52 1.88
CA ASP A 44 17.97 12.25 1.44
C ASP A 44 16.93 11.23 0.98
N HIS A 45 15.64 11.57 1.11
CA HIS A 45 14.53 10.73 0.72
C HIS A 45 13.96 11.17 -0.63
N VAL A 46 13.72 10.20 -1.52
CA VAL A 46 13.10 10.42 -2.83
C VAL A 46 11.80 9.62 -2.90
N PHE A 47 10.71 10.31 -3.17
CA PHE A 47 9.38 9.74 -3.30
C PHE A 47 8.98 9.72 -4.78
N ILE A 48 8.75 8.54 -5.33
CA ILE A 48 8.24 8.35 -6.70
C ILE A 48 6.80 7.84 -6.62
N LYS A 49 5.89 8.57 -7.25
CA LYS A 49 4.46 8.25 -7.30
C LYS A 49 3.89 8.52 -8.69
N PHE A 50 2.75 7.93 -9.02
CA PHE A 50 2.03 8.23 -10.26
C PHE A 50 1.32 9.61 -10.17
N ASN A 51 1.01 10.21 -11.32
CA ASN A 51 0.22 11.43 -11.40
C ASN A 51 -1.22 11.19 -10.88
N LYS A 52 -1.95 12.26 -10.57
CA LYS A 52 -3.33 12.13 -10.06
C LYS A 52 -4.32 11.45 -11.02
N GLN A 53 -4.02 11.41 -12.33
CA GLN A 53 -4.87 10.84 -13.37
C GLN A 53 -4.71 9.31 -13.48
N GLU A 54 -3.51 8.79 -13.19
CA GLU A 54 -3.13 7.37 -13.25
C GLU A 54 -3.13 6.69 -11.86
N VAL A 55 -3.27 7.47 -10.79
CA VAL A 55 -3.38 6.95 -9.43
C VAL A 55 -4.75 6.32 -9.21
N HIS A 56 -4.74 5.03 -8.91
CA HIS A 56 -5.88 4.31 -8.38
C HIS A 56 -5.71 4.04 -6.88
N PHE A 57 -6.79 3.59 -6.24
CA PHE A 57 -6.80 3.27 -4.80
C PHE A 57 -5.70 2.30 -4.36
N TRP A 58 -5.24 1.40 -5.25
CA TRP A 58 -4.19 0.42 -4.99
C TRP A 58 -2.82 0.80 -5.57
N SER A 59 -2.64 2.04 -6.02
CA SER A 59 -1.38 2.51 -6.58
C SER A 59 -0.30 2.57 -5.49
N PRO A 60 0.82 1.84 -5.64
CA PRO A 60 1.93 1.87 -4.72
C PRO A 60 2.69 3.20 -4.85
N GLN A 61 3.36 3.60 -3.77
CA GLN A 61 4.34 4.66 -3.78
C GLN A 61 5.72 4.06 -3.49
N LEU A 62 6.73 4.43 -4.27
CA LEU A 62 8.11 4.04 -4.02
C LEU A 62 8.78 5.16 -3.21
N GLN A 63 9.33 4.78 -2.06
CA GLN A 63 10.12 5.66 -1.21
C GLN A 63 11.55 5.15 -1.25
N LEU A 64 12.49 6.02 -1.57
CA LEU A 64 13.92 5.73 -1.64
C LEU A 64 14.60 6.57 -0.57
N GLU A 65 15.63 6.01 0.05
CA GLU A 65 16.51 6.69 0.99
C GLU A 65 17.95 6.43 0.54
N ILE A 66 18.74 7.49 0.37
CA ILE A 66 20.11 7.39 -0.13
C ILE A 66 21.07 7.76 0.99
N VAL A 67 21.86 6.77 1.42
CA VAL A 67 22.83 6.90 2.51
C VAL A 67 24.23 6.77 1.92
N GLU A 68 25.14 7.66 2.29
CA GLU A 68 26.53 7.62 1.83
C GLU A 68 27.32 6.52 2.55
N LYS A 69 28.24 5.85 1.86
CA LYS A 69 29.12 4.83 2.45
C LYS A 69 30.47 5.45 2.84
N GLU A 70 31.01 5.01 3.98
CA GLU A 70 32.32 5.44 4.48
C GLU A 70 33.48 5.07 3.53
N GLU A 71 33.37 3.96 2.80
CA GLU A 71 34.40 3.49 1.84
C GLU A 71 34.25 4.08 0.42
N GLY A 72 33.36 5.07 0.25
CA GLY A 72 33.00 5.66 -1.05
C GLY A 72 31.82 4.97 -1.72
N GLY A 73 30.98 5.77 -2.38
CA GLY A 73 29.71 5.33 -2.98
C GLY A 73 28.51 5.51 -2.05
N SER A 74 27.35 4.98 -2.42
CA SER A 74 26.08 5.17 -1.72
C SER A 74 25.23 3.90 -1.66
N THR A 75 24.48 3.74 -0.58
CA THR A 75 23.49 2.69 -0.40
C THR A 75 22.10 3.27 -0.58
N LEU A 76 21.31 2.66 -1.46
CA LEU A 76 19.94 3.05 -1.74
C LEU A 76 18.98 2.03 -1.12
N TYR A 77 18.16 2.50 -0.17
CA TYR A 77 17.11 1.73 0.47
C TYR A 77 15.76 2.06 -0.16
N GLY A 78 15.13 1.08 -0.80
CA GLY A 78 13.82 1.21 -1.42
C GLY A 78 12.72 0.58 -0.58
N LEU A 79 11.58 1.27 -0.49
CA LEU A 79 10.43 0.90 0.32
C LEU A 79 9.13 1.18 -0.43
N PHE A 80 8.36 0.13 -0.75
CA PHE A 80 7.03 0.30 -1.32
C PHE A 80 5.99 0.53 -0.22
N GLY A 81 5.37 1.71 -0.22
CA GLY A 81 4.28 2.07 0.68
C GLY A 81 2.91 2.01 -0.02
N PRO A 82 1.88 1.37 0.58
CA PRO A 82 0.51 1.54 0.13
C PRO A 82 0.00 2.94 0.48
N ASN A 83 -1.06 3.40 -0.19
CA ASN A 83 -1.73 4.64 0.16
C ASN A 83 -2.40 4.50 1.55
N PRO A 84 -2.02 5.31 2.57
CA PRO A 84 -2.57 5.21 3.92
C PRO A 84 -4.08 5.42 3.97
N THR A 85 -4.66 6.20 3.04
CA THR A 85 -6.09 6.48 2.98
C THR A 85 -6.92 5.22 2.71
N LEU A 86 -6.42 4.28 1.89
CA LEU A 86 -7.14 3.05 1.58
C LEU A 86 -7.25 2.15 2.83
N TRP A 87 -6.15 2.02 3.57
CA TRP A 87 -6.11 1.19 4.76
C TRP A 87 -7.08 1.73 5.81
N THR A 88 -7.08 3.05 6.07
CA THR A 88 -8.02 3.67 7.01
C THR A 88 -9.46 3.51 6.56
N PHE A 89 -9.77 3.70 5.27
CA PHE A 89 -11.12 3.48 4.74
C PHE A 89 -11.60 2.04 4.94
N PHE A 90 -10.73 1.06 4.66
CA PHE A 90 -11.04 -0.35 4.85
C PHE A 90 -11.27 -0.69 6.32
N MET A 91 -10.42 -0.20 7.22
CA MET A 91 -10.59 -0.35 8.66
C MET A 91 -11.93 0.25 9.11
N PHE A 92 -12.26 1.46 8.66
CA PHE A 92 -13.52 2.12 8.98
C PHE A 92 -14.74 1.29 8.54
N LEU A 93 -14.71 0.70 7.35
CA LEU A 93 -15.79 -0.14 6.85
C LEU A 93 -15.98 -1.40 7.71
N HIS A 94 -14.90 -2.04 8.16
CA HIS A 94 -14.97 -3.18 9.08
C HIS A 94 -15.54 -2.77 10.43
N PHE A 95 -15.09 -1.65 10.99
CA PHE A 95 -15.66 -1.11 12.23
C PHE A 95 -17.15 -0.79 12.08
N GLY A 96 -17.58 -0.27 10.93
CA GLY A 96 -18.99 -0.07 10.62
C GLY A 96 -19.76 -1.39 10.67
N VAL A 97 -19.33 -2.40 9.90
CA VAL A 97 -19.97 -3.73 9.88
C VAL A 97 -20.01 -4.37 11.27
N GLY A 98 -18.90 -4.30 12.02
CA GLY A 98 -18.82 -4.82 13.38
C GLY A 98 -19.77 -4.11 14.35
N THR A 99 -19.85 -2.78 14.26
CA THR A 99 -20.79 -1.98 15.07
C THR A 99 -22.24 -2.36 14.76
N PHE A 100 -22.60 -2.46 13.48
CA PHE A 100 -23.94 -2.91 13.08
C PHE A 100 -24.22 -4.33 13.57
N PHE A 101 -23.26 -5.24 13.49
CA PHE A 101 -23.41 -6.60 13.98
C PHE A 101 -23.74 -6.63 15.48
N VAL A 102 -23.06 -5.82 16.29
CA VAL A 102 -23.33 -5.70 17.73
C VAL A 102 -24.71 -5.10 18.00
N ILE A 103 -25.09 -4.03 17.28
CA ILE A 103 -26.42 -3.39 17.42
C ILE A 103 -27.53 -4.40 17.14
N PHE A 104 -27.45 -5.11 16.00
CA PHE A 104 -28.43 -6.14 15.65
C PHE A 104 -28.37 -7.34 16.61
N GLY A 105 -27.21 -7.67 17.16
CA GLY A 105 -27.07 -8.70 18.19
C GLY A 105 -27.78 -8.34 19.49
N ILE A 106 -27.61 -7.12 19.99
CA ILE A 106 -28.33 -6.61 21.17
C ILE A 106 -29.83 -6.58 20.90
N TRP A 107 -30.24 -6.13 19.71
CA TRP A 107 -31.66 -6.10 19.35
C TRP A 107 -32.26 -7.50 19.24
N ALA A 108 -31.57 -8.44 18.60
CA ALA A 108 -31.99 -9.84 18.53
C ALA A 108 -32.12 -10.46 19.92
N TYR A 109 -31.14 -10.23 20.79
CA TYR A 109 -31.17 -10.71 22.18
C TYR A 109 -32.35 -10.13 22.96
N SER A 110 -32.58 -8.83 22.86
CA SER A 110 -33.73 -8.16 23.50
C SER A 110 -35.06 -8.71 22.96
N SER A 111 -35.19 -8.88 21.64
CA SER A 111 -36.38 -9.48 21.03
C SER A 111 -36.61 -10.93 21.50
N ALA A 112 -35.55 -11.74 21.59
CA ALA A 112 -35.64 -13.10 22.11
C ALA A 112 -36.06 -13.12 23.59
N ALA A 113 -35.53 -12.22 24.41
CA ALA A 113 -35.91 -12.08 25.82
C ALA A 113 -37.37 -11.60 26.02
N LEU A 114 -37.91 -10.84 25.07
CA LEU A 114 -39.31 -10.40 25.06
C LEU A 114 -40.26 -11.35 24.32
N ASP A 115 -39.80 -12.54 23.93
CA ASP A 115 -40.58 -13.54 23.19
C ASP A 115 -41.18 -13.00 21.87
N LYS A 116 -40.47 -12.05 21.25
CA LYS A 116 -40.82 -11.44 19.96
C LYS A 116 -40.09 -12.12 18.82
N PRO A 117 -40.64 -12.15 17.61
CA PRO A 117 -39.96 -12.71 16.45
C PRO A 117 -38.64 -11.97 16.18
N TYR A 118 -37.54 -12.72 16.07
CA TYR A 118 -36.18 -12.20 15.87
C TYR A 118 -35.49 -12.73 14.59
N SER A 119 -36.24 -13.42 13.72
CA SER A 119 -35.72 -14.07 12.51
C SER A 119 -35.09 -13.08 11.51
N TRP A 120 -35.64 -11.87 11.42
CA TRP A 120 -35.13 -10.83 10.52
C TRP A 120 -33.76 -10.29 10.97
N GLN A 121 -33.60 -10.11 12.28
CA GLN A 121 -32.37 -9.65 12.93
C GLN A 121 -31.25 -10.67 12.69
N LEU A 122 -31.54 -11.97 12.85
CA LEU A 122 -30.59 -13.03 12.54
C LEU A 122 -30.21 -13.08 11.05
N GLY A 123 -31.18 -12.87 10.15
CA GLY A 123 -30.90 -12.77 8.71
C GLY A 123 -29.93 -11.65 8.37
N ILE A 124 -30.13 -10.46 8.95
CA ILE A 124 -29.23 -9.31 8.78
C ILE A 124 -27.85 -9.61 9.37
N MET A 125 -27.78 -10.21 10.56
CA MET A 125 -26.50 -10.59 11.18
C MET A 125 -25.73 -11.59 10.31
N GLY A 126 -26.41 -12.59 9.73
CA GLY A 126 -25.81 -13.52 8.78
C GLY A 126 -25.27 -12.82 7.53
N PHE A 127 -26.03 -11.87 6.97
CA PHE A 127 -25.57 -11.04 5.85
C PHE A 127 -24.32 -10.22 6.21
N LEU A 128 -24.27 -9.62 7.40
CA LEU A 128 -23.11 -8.84 7.86
C LEU A 128 -21.84 -9.70 7.98
N VAL A 129 -21.97 -10.96 8.40
CA VAL A 129 -20.84 -11.92 8.42
C VAL A 129 -20.34 -12.21 7.01
N ILE A 130 -21.25 -12.47 6.06
CA ILE A 130 -20.87 -12.68 4.65
C ILE A 130 -20.18 -11.43 4.10
N LEU A 131 -20.73 -10.24 4.38
CA LEU A 131 -20.16 -8.96 3.97
C LEU A 131 -18.74 -8.78 4.52
N TRP A 132 -18.49 -9.16 5.77
CA TRP A 132 -17.14 -9.12 6.37
C TRP A 132 -16.13 -9.95 5.56
N PHE A 133 -16.49 -11.17 5.19
CA PHE A 133 -15.63 -12.03 4.36
C PHE A 133 -15.42 -11.47 2.95
N VAL A 134 -16.45 -10.90 2.35
CA VAL A 134 -16.35 -10.23 1.04
C VAL A 134 -15.37 -9.06 1.12
N LEU A 135 -15.48 -8.21 2.14
CA LEU A 135 -14.56 -7.11 2.36
C LEU A 135 -13.12 -7.63 2.51
N TYR A 136 -12.90 -8.64 3.35
CA TYR A 136 -11.59 -9.27 3.51
C TYR A 136 -10.99 -9.77 2.18
N ALA A 137 -11.81 -10.44 1.36
CA ALA A 137 -11.41 -10.92 0.04
C ALA A 137 -11.07 -9.76 -0.91
N PHE A 138 -11.86 -8.69 -0.92
CA PHE A 138 -11.60 -7.47 -1.69
C PHE A 138 -10.28 -6.81 -1.29
N GLY A 139 -10.00 -6.71 0.01
CA GLY A 139 -8.73 -6.17 0.52
C GLY A 139 -7.52 -6.97 0.00
N ARG A 140 -7.61 -8.30 0.01
CA ARG A 140 -6.54 -9.17 -0.56
C ARG A 140 -6.44 -9.07 -2.07
N ALA A 141 -7.57 -9.06 -2.79
CA ALA A 141 -7.59 -8.99 -4.26
C ALA A 141 -7.02 -7.66 -4.77
N GLY A 142 -7.30 -6.56 -4.07
CA GLY A 142 -6.75 -5.25 -4.36
C GLY A 142 -5.21 -5.21 -4.36
N LYS A 143 -4.57 -5.92 -3.42
CA LYS A 143 -3.11 -6.03 -3.36
C LYS A 143 -2.50 -6.61 -4.65
N ARG A 144 -3.20 -7.54 -5.31
CA ARG A 144 -2.74 -8.15 -6.57
C ARG A 144 -2.73 -7.17 -7.73
N LYS A 145 -3.67 -6.21 -7.76
CA LYS A 145 -3.75 -5.18 -8.81
C LYS A 145 -2.61 -4.14 -8.73
N GLY A 146 -2.02 -3.92 -7.55
CA GLY A 146 -0.91 -2.99 -7.36
C GLY A 146 0.46 -3.50 -7.83
N LYS A 147 0.61 -4.82 -8.06
CA LYS A 147 1.88 -5.44 -8.46
C LYS A 147 2.49 -4.90 -9.78
N PRO A 148 1.75 -4.79 -10.90
CA PRO A 148 2.31 -4.25 -12.14
C PRO A 148 2.79 -2.80 -11.99
N GLN A 149 2.12 -1.99 -11.16
CA GLN A 149 2.55 -0.63 -10.90
C GLN A 149 3.82 -0.56 -10.04
N MET A 150 4.03 -1.53 -9.12
CA MET A 150 5.29 -1.63 -8.38
C MET A 150 6.46 -1.95 -9.31
N GLU A 151 6.26 -2.88 -10.25
CA GLU A 151 7.28 -3.26 -11.24
C GLU A 151 7.61 -2.08 -12.18
N ALA A 152 6.60 -1.30 -12.58
CA ALA A 152 6.81 -0.08 -13.37
C ALA A 152 7.62 0.99 -12.60
N LEU A 153 7.32 1.22 -11.32
CA LEU A 153 8.09 2.15 -10.49
C LEU A 153 9.54 1.69 -10.28
N TYR A 154 9.74 0.38 -10.10
CA TYR A 154 11.07 -0.19 -9.96
C TYR A 154 11.89 -0.03 -11.26
N SER A 155 11.29 -0.36 -12.41
CA SER A 155 11.94 -0.23 -13.71
C SER A 155 12.29 1.23 -14.01
N PHE A 156 11.40 2.17 -13.69
CA PHE A 156 11.67 3.60 -13.83
C PHE A 156 12.83 4.08 -12.95
N MET A 157 12.93 3.58 -11.72
CA MET A 157 14.07 3.86 -10.86
C MET A 157 15.37 3.29 -11.45
N GLU A 158 15.38 2.03 -11.89
CA GLU A 158 16.55 1.42 -12.52
C GLU A 158 17.02 2.20 -13.76
N GLU A 159 16.09 2.69 -14.60
CA GLU A 159 16.43 3.55 -15.75
C GLU A 159 17.16 4.84 -15.34
N ILE A 160 16.81 5.43 -14.19
CA ILE A 160 17.48 6.63 -13.68
C ILE A 160 18.86 6.27 -13.12
N LEU A 161 18.95 5.16 -12.40
CA LEU A 161 20.20 4.67 -11.81
C LEU A 161 21.21 4.22 -12.87
N ALA A 162 20.76 3.75 -14.03
CA ALA A 162 21.64 3.36 -15.14
C ALA A 162 22.23 4.57 -15.91
N LYS A 163 21.70 5.78 -15.69
CA LYS A 163 22.20 7.02 -16.32
C LYS A 163 23.23 7.78 -15.47
N GLY A 164 23.49 7.33 -14.25
CA GLY A 164 24.51 7.87 -13.34
C GLY A 164 25.64 6.86 -13.16
#